data_AF-A0A9P8FQB7-F1
#
_entry.id   AF-A0A9P8FQB7-F1
#
_cell.length_a   1.000
_cell.length_b   1.000
_cell.length_c   1.000
_cell.angle_alpha   90.00
_cell.angle_beta   90.00
_cell.angle_gamma   90.00
#
_symmetry.space_group_name_H-M   'P 1'
#
loop_
_entity.id
_entity.type
_entity.pdbx_description
1 polymer ?
#
loop_
_entity_poly.entity_id
_entity_poly.type
_entity_poly.pdbx_seq_one_letter_code
_entity_poly.pdbx_strand_id
1 'polypeptide(L)'
;MDPPTSFSSLPPELVTKICCDSTFEKEDLIALRLTSKSQGIHLSASKEFARRYLKDIKLVYTRHSLQAFMEICKHPVYGSAVQEVQLSYARFLPDCFEQESKDLFDQITFDEWSQERHM
;
A
#
# COMPACT_ATOMS: atom_id res chain seq x y z
N MET A 1 -12.45 16.73 37.28
CA MET A 1 -11.59 16.45 36.12
C MET A 1 -12.50 15.82 35.10
N ASP A 2 -12.92 16.60 34.10
CA ASP A 2 -13.69 16.04 32.99
C ASP A 2 -12.80 15.00 32.26
N PRO A 3 -13.36 13.85 31.86
CA PRO A 3 -12.59 12.85 31.15
C PRO A 3 -12.01 13.49 29.87
N PRO A 4 -10.75 13.17 29.50
CA PRO A 4 -10.18 13.68 28.28
C PRO A 4 -11.12 13.34 27.13
N THR A 5 -11.49 14.35 26.35
CA THR A 5 -12.41 14.21 25.23
C THR A 5 -11.84 13.14 24.30
N SER A 6 -12.51 12.00 24.23
CA SER A 6 -12.01 10.86 23.45
C SER A 6 -11.97 11.23 21.97
N PHE A 7 -10.89 10.87 21.29
CA PHE A 7 -10.74 11.01 19.84
C PHE A 7 -11.92 10.39 19.05
N SER A 8 -12.66 9.45 19.63
CA SER A 8 -13.91 8.89 19.07
C SER A 8 -15.04 9.90 18.90
N SER A 9 -14.98 11.05 19.58
CA SER A 9 -16.01 12.08 19.50
C SER A 9 -15.81 13.05 18.33
N LEU A 10 -14.66 12.96 17.65
CA LEU A 10 -14.37 13.82 16.50
C LEU A 10 -15.14 13.35 15.26
N PRO A 11 -15.74 14.28 14.49
CA PRO A 11 -16.26 13.98 13.17
C PRO A 11 -15.19 13.41 12.23
N PRO A 12 -15.54 12.47 11.34
CA PRO A 12 -14.59 11.86 10.39
C PRO A 12 -13.82 12.88 9.54
N GLU A 13 -14.43 14.03 9.24
CA GLU A 13 -13.82 15.11 8.47
C GLU A 13 -12.67 15.78 9.23
N LEU A 14 -12.82 15.96 10.55
CA LEU A 14 -11.74 16.50 11.38
C LEU A 14 -10.61 15.49 11.54
N VAL A 15 -10.93 14.21 11.70
CA VAL A 15 -9.92 13.14 11.73
C VAL A 15 -9.13 13.09 10.43
N THR A 16 -9.81 13.21 9.29
CA THR A 16 -9.18 13.29 7.97
C THR A 16 -8.27 14.52 7.88
N LYS A 17 -8.76 15.69 8.31
CA LYS A 17 -7.98 16.94 8.30
C LYS A 17 -6.71 16.84 9.15
N ILE A 18 -6.79 16.20 10.31
CA ILE A 18 -5.63 15.93 11.18
C ILE A 18 -4.63 15.01 10.46
N CYS A 19 -5.10 13.91 9.86
CA CYS A 19 -4.21 13.00 9.14
C CYS A 19 -3.54 13.66 7.93
N CYS A 20 -4.25 14.56 7.23
CA CYS A 20 -3.73 15.30 6.08
C CYS A 20 -2.77 16.45 6.46
N ASP A 21 -2.49 16.69 7.74
CA ASP A 21 -1.54 17.72 8.16
C ASP A 21 -0.14 17.43 7.60
N SER A 22 0.50 18.44 7.01
CA SER A 22 1.82 18.32 6.39
C SER A 22 2.95 18.15 7.40
N THR A 23 2.70 18.49 8.67
CA THR A 23 3.67 18.34 9.77
C THR A 23 3.84 16.89 10.20
N PHE A 24 2.89 16.00 9.88
CA PHE A 24 3.01 14.58 10.19
C PHE A 24 4.00 13.87 9.27
N GLU A 25 4.96 13.23 9.92
CA GLU A 25 5.93 12.37 9.27
C GLU A 25 5.32 10.99 8.98
N LYS A 26 6.09 10.15 8.28
CA LYS A 26 5.65 8.82 7.90
C LYS A 26 5.32 7.96 9.12
N GLU A 27 6.13 8.08 10.16
CA GLU A 27 6.06 7.36 11.41
C GLU A 27 4.79 7.73 12.19
N ASP A 28 4.40 9.01 12.17
CA ASP A 28 3.18 9.49 12.79
C ASP A 28 1.93 8.87 12.14
N LEU A 29 1.91 8.80 10.81
CA LEU A 29 0.81 8.17 10.07
C LEU A 29 0.76 6.65 10.34
N ILE A 30 1.91 5.99 10.52
CA ILE A 30 1.96 4.58 10.92
C ILE A 30 1.41 4.42 12.34
N ALA A 31 1.80 5.29 13.28
CA ALA A 31 1.31 5.26 14.65
C ALA A 31 -0.21 5.49 14.70
N LEU A 32 -0.72 6.48 13.95
CA LEU A 32 -2.15 6.74 13.81
C LEU A 32 -2.89 5.57 13.18
N ARG A 33 -2.30 4.90 12.19
CA ARG A 33 -2.87 3.67 11.64
C ARG A 33 -3.04 2.60 12.72
N LEU A 34 -2.08 2.45 13.63
CA LEU A 34 -2.12 1.44 14.69
C LEU A 34 -3.16 1.75 15.79
N THR A 35 -3.75 2.94 15.80
CA THR A 35 -4.85 3.28 16.71
C THR A 35 -6.14 2.53 16.37
N SER A 36 -7.16 2.65 17.24
CA SER A 36 -8.37 1.84 17.17
C SER A 36 -9.08 1.88 15.81
N LYS A 37 -9.36 0.70 15.26
CA LYS A 37 -10.16 0.51 14.03
C LYS A 37 -11.60 1.03 14.17
N SER A 38 -12.13 1.09 15.40
CA SER A 38 -13.52 1.49 15.66
C SER A 38 -13.81 2.96 15.41
N GLN A 39 -12.78 3.80 15.27
CA GLN A 39 -12.92 5.27 15.23
C GLN A 39 -12.61 5.87 13.85
N GLY A 40 -12.34 5.06 12.82
CA GLY A 40 -12.07 5.56 11.46
C GLY A 40 -10.72 6.28 11.27
N ILE A 41 -9.97 6.51 12.35
CA ILE A 41 -8.61 7.10 12.34
C ILE A 41 -7.67 6.22 11.52
N HIS A 42 -7.69 4.90 11.76
CA HIS A 42 -6.91 3.93 10.99
C HIS A 42 -7.10 4.11 9.48
N LEU A 43 -8.36 4.27 9.03
CA LEU A 43 -8.68 4.37 7.61
C LEU A 43 -8.18 5.70 7.02
N SER A 44 -8.40 6.81 7.74
CA SER A 44 -7.96 8.14 7.30
C SER A 44 -6.44 8.23 7.21
N ALA A 45 -5.74 7.71 8.23
CA ALA A 45 -4.27 7.62 8.24
C ALA A 45 -3.74 6.71 7.12
N SER A 46 -4.39 5.56 6.88
CA SER A 46 -4.00 4.65 5.79
C SER A 46 -4.17 5.30 4.42
N LYS A 47 -5.27 6.03 4.18
CA LYS A 47 -5.52 6.74 2.93
C LYS A 47 -4.47 7.82 2.67
N GLU A 48 -4.17 8.61 3.70
CA GLU A 48 -3.17 9.67 3.55
C GLU A 48 -1.75 9.11 3.37
N PHE A 49 -1.40 8.07 4.12
CA PHE A 49 -0.14 7.34 3.94
C PHE A 49 0.00 6.84 2.50
N ALA A 50 -1.05 6.19 1.97
CA ALA A 50 -1.06 5.68 0.61
C ALA A 50 -0.88 6.80 -0.42
N ARG A 51 -1.62 7.90 -0.25
CA ARG A 51 -1.56 9.08 -1.13
C ARG A 51 -0.17 9.70 -1.15
N ARG A 52 0.52 9.78 -0.01
CA ARG A 52 1.86 10.40 0.09
C ARG A 52 2.99 9.50 -0.40
N TYR A 53 2.94 8.21 -0.07
CA TYR A 53 4.11 7.34 -0.17
C TYR A 53 3.95 6.18 -1.16
N LEU A 54 2.74 5.87 -1.59
CA LEU A 54 2.46 4.76 -2.49
C LEU A 54 1.97 5.20 -3.87
N LYS A 55 1.83 6.51 -4.10
CA LYS A 55 1.42 7.06 -5.39
C LYS A 55 2.42 6.72 -6.50
N ASP A 56 3.70 7.01 -6.23
CA ASP A 56 4.81 6.84 -7.18
C ASP A 56 5.86 5.92 -6.56
N ILE A 57 5.81 4.62 -6.89
CA ILE A 57 6.63 3.59 -6.25
C ILE A 57 7.88 3.32 -7.09
N LYS A 58 9.05 3.44 -6.47
CA LYS A 58 10.32 3.00 -7.04
C LYS A 58 10.64 1.60 -6.54
N LEU A 59 10.64 0.63 -7.44
CA LEU A 59 10.85 -0.77 -7.14
C LEU A 59 12.13 -1.26 -7.81
N VAL A 60 12.93 -2.05 -7.10
CA VAL A 60 14.03 -2.79 -7.75
C VAL A 60 13.43 -4.00 -8.47
N TYR A 61 13.80 -4.24 -9.73
CA TYR A 61 13.32 -5.39 -10.49
C TYR A 61 13.98 -6.70 -9.98
N THR A 62 13.40 -7.26 -8.92
CA THR A 62 13.70 -8.61 -8.43
C THR A 62 12.39 -9.33 -8.14
N ARG A 63 12.38 -10.67 -8.26
CA ARG A 63 11.21 -11.48 -7.90
C ARG A 63 10.66 -11.14 -6.51
N HIS A 64 11.54 -11.01 -5.52
CA HIS A 64 11.14 -10.68 -4.15
C HIS A 64 10.45 -9.30 -4.06
N SER A 65 11.02 -8.29 -4.72
CA SER A 65 10.46 -6.94 -4.75
C SER A 65 9.09 -6.92 -5.45
N LEU A 66 8.94 -7.59 -6.59
CA LEU A 66 7.66 -7.69 -7.32
C LEU A 66 6.59 -8.40 -6.49
N GLN A 67 6.94 -9.52 -5.85
CA GLN A 67 6.01 -10.24 -4.99
C GLN A 67 5.56 -9.38 -3.80
N ALA A 68 6.48 -8.68 -3.13
CA ALA A 68 6.14 -7.76 -2.04
C ALA A 68 5.23 -6.60 -2.53
N PHE A 69 5.50 -6.09 -3.73
CA PHE A 69 4.66 -5.06 -4.34
C PHE A 69 3.24 -5.58 -4.64
N MET A 70 3.10 -6.80 -5.17
CA MET A 70 1.78 -7.42 -5.38
C MET A 70 1.00 -7.56 -4.07
N GLU A 71 1.64 -7.99 -2.98
CA GLU A 71 0.99 -8.08 -1.67
C GLU A 71 0.51 -6.71 -1.15
N ILE A 72 1.28 -5.64 -1.38
CA ILE A 72 0.84 -4.27 -1.05
C ILE A 72 -0.39 -3.89 -1.89
N CYS A 73 -0.39 -4.22 -3.18
CA CYS A 73 -1.47 -3.89 -4.11
C CYS A 73 -2.78 -4.64 -3.82
N LYS A 74 -2.72 -5.82 -3.19
CA LYS A 74 -3.94 -6.54 -2.72
C LYS A 74 -4.72 -5.77 -1.66
N HIS A 75 -4.10 -4.82 -0.96
CA HIS A 75 -4.79 -4.03 0.07
C HIS A 75 -5.68 -2.94 -0.58
N PRO A 76 -6.99 -2.86 -0.27
CA PRO A 76 -7.95 -2.02 -1.00
C PRO A 76 -7.63 -0.52 -0.96
N VAL A 77 -6.98 -0.06 0.10
CA VAL A 77 -6.56 1.36 0.23
C VAL A 77 -5.20 1.62 -0.39
N TYR A 78 -4.30 0.63 -0.40
CA TYR A 78 -2.91 0.85 -0.85
C TYR A 78 -2.78 0.61 -2.34
N GLY A 79 -3.35 -0.49 -2.86
CA GLY A 79 -3.35 -0.77 -4.28
C GLY A 79 -4.06 0.30 -5.10
N SER A 80 -5.19 0.83 -4.61
CA SER A 80 -5.91 1.91 -5.29
C SER A 80 -5.18 3.26 -5.30
N ALA A 81 -4.17 3.43 -4.45
CA ALA A 81 -3.37 4.65 -4.40
C ALA A 81 -2.19 4.64 -5.38
N VAL A 82 -1.76 3.46 -5.85
CA VAL A 82 -0.64 3.34 -6.78
C VAL A 82 -1.04 3.85 -8.15
N GLN A 83 -0.28 4.82 -8.67
CA GLN A 83 -0.51 5.41 -10.00
C GLN A 83 0.66 5.16 -10.93
N GLU A 84 1.88 5.22 -10.41
CA GLU A 84 3.10 5.01 -11.20
C GLU A 84 4.03 4.03 -10.49
N VAL A 85 4.62 3.12 -11.26
CA VAL A 85 5.64 2.19 -10.78
C VAL A 85 6.89 2.36 -11.65
N GLN A 86 7.97 2.81 -11.05
CA GLN A 86 9.27 2.94 -11.67
C GLN A 86 10.14 1.75 -11.30
N LEU A 87 10.50 0.96 -12.30
CA LEU A 87 11.38 -0.18 -12.13
C LEU A 87 12.83 0.28 -12.26
N SER A 88 13.60 0.10 -11.19
CA SER A 88 15.05 0.30 -11.18
C SER A 88 15.75 -1.03 -11.34
N TYR A 89 16.65 -1.09 -12.32
CA TYR A 89 17.45 -2.25 -12.61
C TYR A 89 18.71 -2.22 -11.75
N ALA A 90 18.73 -2.98 -10.65
CA ALA A 90 19.93 -3.04 -9.81
C ALA A 90 21.04 -3.92 -10.42
N ARG A 91 20.74 -4.77 -11.42
CA ARG A 91 21.73 -5.56 -12.18
C ARG A 91 21.15 -5.84 -13.56
N PHE A 92 21.83 -5.45 -14.64
CA PHE A 92 21.38 -5.75 -15.99
C PHE A 92 22.39 -6.63 -16.74
N LEU A 93 21.96 -7.86 -17.02
CA LEU A 93 22.15 -8.50 -18.33
C LEU A 93 20.75 -8.42 -19.00
N PRO A 94 20.61 -7.71 -20.15
CA PRO A 94 19.33 -7.47 -20.81
C PRO A 94 18.51 -8.73 -21.12
N ASP A 95 19.19 -9.83 -21.44
CA ASP A 95 18.56 -11.06 -21.93
C ASP A 95 17.74 -11.79 -20.84
N CYS A 96 18.00 -11.54 -19.56
CA CYS A 96 17.23 -12.16 -18.47
C CYS A 96 15.88 -11.46 -18.21
N PHE A 97 15.72 -10.19 -18.63
CA PHE A 97 14.52 -9.41 -18.32
C PHE A 97 13.28 -9.97 -19.01
N GLU A 98 13.39 -10.29 -20.29
CA GLU A 98 12.27 -10.82 -21.08
C GLU A 98 11.83 -12.18 -20.54
N GLN A 99 12.79 -13.05 -20.20
CA GLN A 99 12.49 -14.38 -19.69
C GLN A 99 11.84 -14.34 -18.30
N GLU A 100 12.39 -13.58 -17.34
CA GLU A 100 11.82 -13.50 -15.99
C GLU A 100 10.43 -12.84 -15.99
N SER A 101 10.21 -11.83 -16.85
CA SER A 101 8.90 -11.21 -16.98
C SER A 101 7.86 -12.22 -17.48
N LYS A 102 8.21 -13.00 -18.50
CA LYS A 102 7.35 -14.01 -19.11
C LYS A 102 7.04 -15.14 -18.12
N ASP A 103 8.05 -15.65 -17.42
CA ASP A 103 7.88 -16.69 -16.41
C ASP A 103 6.98 -16.23 -15.25
N LEU A 104 7.08 -14.96 -14.83
CA LEU A 104 6.21 -14.40 -13.79
C LEU A 104 4.75 -14.25 -14.27
N PHE A 105 4.55 -13.75 -15.50
CA PHE A 105 3.22 -13.65 -16.11
C PHE A 105 2.57 -15.03 -16.28
N ASP A 106 3.32 -16.01 -16.76
CA ASP A 106 2.83 -17.38 -16.94
C ASP A 106 2.43 -18.00 -15.59
N GLN A 107 3.19 -17.72 -14.53
CA GLN A 107 2.89 -18.23 -13.18
C GLN A 107 1.64 -17.58 -12.57
N ILE A 108 1.46 -16.27 -12.71
CA ILE A 108 0.25 -15.56 -12.26
C ILE A 108 -0.99 -16.11 -12.99
N THR A 109 -0.88 -16.25 -14.31
CA THR A 109 -1.97 -16.78 -15.15
C THR A 109 -2.31 -18.22 -14.75
N PHE A 110 -1.30 -19.04 -14.43
CA PHE A 110 -1.51 -20.43 -14.00
C PHE A 110 -2.18 -20.54 -12.62
N ASP A 111 -1.84 -19.67 -11.68
CA ASP A 111 -2.44 -19.64 -10.35
C ASP A 111 -3.92 -19.18 -10.39
N GLU A 112 -4.25 -18.21 -11.24
CA GLU A 112 -5.64 -17.79 -11.49
C GLU A 112 -6.49 -18.93 -12.08
N TRP A 113 -5.96 -19.67 -13.05
CA TRP A 113 -6.64 -20.81 -13.69
C TRP A 113 -6.75 -22.05 -12.79
N SER A 114 -5.93 -22.12 -11.74
CA SER A 114 -6.00 -23.19 -10.74
C SER A 114 -7.05 -22.87 -9.66
N GLN A 115 -7.30 -21.60 -9.37
CA GLN A 115 -8.39 -21.18 -8.49
C GLN A 115 -9.77 -21.30 -9.14
N GLU A 116 -9.91 -21.03 -10.44
CA GLU A 116 -11.19 -21.17 -11.16
C GLU A 116 -11.64 -22.62 -11.34
N ARG A 117 -10.72 -23.59 -11.33
CA ARG A 117 -11.04 -25.03 -11.50
C ARG A 117 -11.44 -25.74 -10.20
N HIS A 118 -11.53 -25.01 -9.07
CA HIS A 118 -11.93 -25.55 -7.76
C HIS A 118 -13.20 -24.89 -7.20
N MET A 119 -13.94 -24.12 -8.02
CA MET A 119 -15.38 -23.82 -7.81
C MET A 119 -16.24 -24.73 -8.69
#